data_AF-A0A967I198-F1
#
_entry.id   AF-A0A967I198-F1
#
_cell.length_a   1.000
_cell.length_b   1.000
_cell.length_c   1.000
_cell.angle_alpha   90.00
_cell.angle_beta   90.00
_cell.angle_gamma   90.00
#
_symmetry.space_group_name_H-M   'P 1'
#
loop_
_entity.id
_entity.type
_entity.pdbx_description
1 polymer ?
#
loop_
_entity_poly.entity_id
_entity_poly.type
_entity_poly.pdbx_seq_one_letter_code
_entity_poly.pdbx_strand_id
1 'polypeptide(L)'
;MSSTVGRWWKSLSDSCKYLGASLSIFLVKRKLGRRPHDWSLWLMLGRLYAIGYQWSQAIDALKRARKLNPSNEVVAQVLARVKEEARQNGAWPPAKKEKSG
;
A
#
# COMPACT_ATOMS: atom_id res chain seq x y z
N MET A 1 -10.91 -20.32 30.33
CA MET A 1 -10.25 -20.85 29.12
C MET A 1 -11.07 -20.45 27.88
N SER A 2 -11.01 -19.19 27.43
CA SER A 2 -11.75 -18.71 26.25
C SER A 2 -11.03 -17.53 25.61
N SER A 3 -9.96 -17.76 24.85
CA SER A 3 -9.30 -16.68 24.09
C SER A 3 -8.49 -17.11 22.87
N THR A 4 -8.29 -18.40 22.61
CA THR A 4 -7.42 -18.87 21.53
C THR A 4 -8.12 -18.89 20.17
N VAL A 5 -9.39 -19.29 20.08
CA VAL A 5 -10.15 -19.39 18.82
C VAL A 5 -10.18 -18.08 18.03
N GLY A 6 -10.37 -16.94 18.70
CA GLY A 6 -10.39 -15.63 18.03
C GLY A 6 -9.06 -15.22 17.40
N ARG A 7 -7.93 -15.69 17.96
CA ARG A 7 -6.59 -15.37 17.45
C ARG A 7 -6.28 -16.13 16.16
N TRP A 8 -6.69 -17.40 16.07
CA TRP A 8 -6.57 -18.21 14.85
C TRP A 8 -7.48 -17.71 13.74
N TRP A 9 -8.70 -17.29 14.06
CA TRP A 9 -9.64 -16.78 13.06
C TRP A 9 -9.19 -15.43 12.50
N LYS A 10 -8.61 -14.57 13.34
CA LYS A 10 -7.95 -13.33 12.91
C LYS A 10 -6.76 -13.65 11.98
N SER A 11 -5.92 -14.62 12.33
CA SER A 11 -4.76 -15.03 11.52
C SER A 11 -5.16 -15.64 10.17
N LEU A 12 -6.21 -16.46 10.13
CA LEU A 12 -6.78 -17.02 8.90
C LEU A 12 -7.41 -15.92 8.02
N SER A 13 -8.16 -15.00 8.63
CA SER A 13 -8.75 -13.84 7.94
C SER A 13 -7.68 -12.96 7.32
N ASP A 14 -6.61 -12.67 8.07
CA ASP A 14 -5.50 -11.86 7.58
C ASP A 14 -4.77 -12.59 6.45
N SER A 15 -4.50 -13.90 6.58
CA SER A 15 -3.94 -14.74 5.52
C SER A 15 -4.76 -14.70 4.22
N CYS A 16 -6.09 -14.72 4.34
CA CYS A 16 -6.99 -14.61 3.19
C CYS A 16 -6.92 -13.23 2.51
N LYS A 17 -6.77 -12.14 3.29
CA LYS A 17 -6.57 -10.79 2.74
C LYS A 17 -5.25 -10.69 1.96
N TYR A 18 -4.17 -11.32 2.42
CA TYR A 18 -2.89 -11.33 1.69
C TYR A 18 -2.94 -12.08 0.37
N LEU A 19 -3.60 -13.25 0.37
CA LEU A 19 -3.79 -14.05 -0.85
C LEU A 19 -4.63 -13.29 -1.89
N GLY A 20 -5.73 -12.68 -1.46
CA GLY A 20 -6.56 -11.85 -2.33
C GLY A 20 -5.86 -10.58 -2.84
N ALA A 21 -5.05 -9.94 -1.99
CA ALA A 21 -4.28 -8.76 -2.35
C ALA A 21 -3.23 -9.07 -3.43
N SER A 22 -2.59 -10.24 -3.36
CA SER A 22 -1.55 -10.65 -4.32
C SER A 22 -2.08 -10.77 -5.75
N LEU A 23 -3.23 -11.44 -5.92
CA LEU A 23 -3.90 -11.52 -7.22
C LEU A 23 -4.36 -10.13 -7.69
N SER A 24 -4.90 -9.33 -6.78
CA SER A 24 -5.35 -7.97 -7.11
C SER A 24 -4.20 -7.09 -7.59
N ILE A 25 -3.03 -7.15 -6.94
CA ILE A 25 -1.81 -6.42 -7.33
C ILE A 25 -1.40 -6.83 -8.75
N PHE A 26 -1.40 -8.13 -9.05
CA PHE A 26 -1.05 -8.63 -10.39
C PHE A 26 -1.98 -8.06 -11.47
N LEU A 27 -3.30 -8.10 -11.24
CA LEU A 27 -4.29 -7.58 -12.18
C LEU A 27 -4.16 -6.06 -12.37
N VAL A 28 -3.94 -5.31 -11.30
CA VAL A 28 -3.74 -3.85 -11.37
C VAL A 28 -2.47 -3.50 -12.14
N LYS A 29 -1.36 -4.21 -11.92
CA LYS A 29 -0.12 -4.01 -12.70
C LYS A 29 -0.31 -4.29 -14.18
N ARG A 30 -1.04 -5.36 -14.54
CA ARG A 30 -1.38 -5.65 -15.95
C ARG A 30 -2.21 -4.53 -16.57
N LYS A 31 -3.17 -3.96 -15.83
CA LYS A 31 -3.95 -2.79 -16.29
C LYS A 31 -3.09 -1.54 -16.44
N LEU A 32 -2.18 -1.27 -15.49
CA LEU A 32 -1.23 -0.16 -15.56
C LEU A 32 -0.31 -0.26 -16.79
N GLY A 33 0.05 -1.47 -17.23
CA GLY A 33 0.79 -1.67 -18.48
C GLY A 33 0.06 -1.16 -19.73
N ARG A 34 -1.28 -1.11 -19.70
CA ARG A 34 -2.09 -0.52 -20.78
C ARG A 34 -2.50 0.94 -20.52
N ARG A 35 -2.59 1.35 -19.26
CA ARG A 35 -3.03 2.68 -18.83
C ARG A 35 -2.09 3.24 -17.75
N PRO A 36 -0.85 3.61 -18.10
CA PRO A 36 0.16 4.00 -17.10
C PRO A 36 -0.14 5.35 -16.43
N HIS A 37 -0.98 6.19 -17.05
CA HIS A 37 -1.34 7.53 -16.57
C HIS A 37 -2.61 7.58 -15.71
N ASP A 38 -3.20 6.43 -15.39
CA ASP A 38 -4.40 6.36 -14.56
C ASP A 38 -4.03 6.43 -13.06
N TRP A 39 -4.18 7.61 -12.46
CA TRP A 39 -3.89 7.85 -11.04
C TRP A 39 -4.72 6.96 -10.10
N SER A 40 -5.93 6.55 -10.52
CA SER A 40 -6.81 5.72 -9.70
C SER A 40 -6.26 4.30 -9.53
N LEU A 41 -5.62 3.76 -10.56
CA LEU A 41 -4.94 2.47 -10.52
C LEU A 41 -3.71 2.51 -9.61
N TRP A 42 -2.94 3.59 -9.66
CA TRP A 42 -1.80 3.79 -8.74
C TRP A 42 -2.26 3.95 -7.28
N LEU A 43 -3.38 4.63 -7.04
CA LEU A 43 -3.99 4.74 -5.72
C LEU A 43 -4.43 3.36 -5.20
N MET A 44 -5.10 2.57 -6.05
CA MET A 44 -5.55 1.23 -5.68
C MET A 44 -4.36 0.29 -5.41
N LEU A 45 -3.31 0.36 -6.23
CA LEU A 45 -2.07 -0.38 -6.03
C LEU A 45 -1.43 -0.04 -4.67
N GLY A 46 -1.39 1.25 -4.32
CA GLY A 46 -0.89 1.72 -3.03
C GLY A 46 -1.67 1.15 -1.84
N ARG A 47 -3.00 1.12 -1.92
CA ARG A 47 -3.87 0.53 -0.88
C ARG A 47 -3.64 -0.98 -0.74
N LEU A 48 -3.54 -1.69 -1.86
CA LEU A 48 -3.28 -3.13 -1.85
C LEU A 48 -1.92 -3.46 -1.22
N TYR A 49 -0.90 -2.65 -1.51
CA TYR A 49 0.40 -2.79 -0.86
C TYR A 49 0.36 -2.49 0.64
N ALA A 50 -0.42 -1.49 1.08
CA ALA A 50 -0.58 -1.20 2.50
C ALA A 50 -1.27 -2.35 3.24
N ILE A 51 -2.28 -2.99 2.65
CA ILE A 51 -2.91 -4.21 3.20
C ILE A 51 -1.89 -5.34 3.34
N GLY A 52 -0.95 -5.43 2.39
CA GLY A 52 0.16 -6.37 2.41
C GLY A 52 1.31 -6.01 3.35
N TYR A 53 1.21 -4.93 4.14
CA TYR A 53 2.30 -4.37 4.96
C TYR A 53 3.57 -4.04 4.15
N GLN A 54 3.44 -3.92 2.82
CA GLN A 54 4.51 -3.55 1.89
C GLN A 54 4.60 -2.02 1.82
N TRP A 55 4.94 -1.41 2.97
CA TRP A 55 4.87 0.03 3.21
C TRP A 55 5.65 0.87 2.20
N SER A 56 6.86 0.43 1.84
CA SER A 56 7.71 1.11 0.85
C SER A 56 7.05 1.18 -0.52
N GLN A 57 6.55 0.04 -1.02
CA GLN A 57 5.87 -0.07 -2.31
C GLN A 57 4.54 0.71 -2.31
N ALA A 58 3.82 0.68 -1.19
CA ALA A 58 2.58 1.44 -1.02
C ALA A 58 2.83 2.95 -1.18
N ILE A 59 3.83 3.47 -0.47
CA ILE A 59 4.18 4.89 -0.49
C ILE A 59 4.66 5.31 -1.88
N ASP A 60 5.46 4.49 -2.56
CA ASP A 60 5.95 4.81 -3.92
C ASP A 60 4.83 4.81 -4.96
N ALA A 61 3.88 3.87 -4.88
CA ALA A 61 2.69 3.85 -5.74
C ALA A 61 1.82 5.10 -5.51
N LEU A 62 1.58 5.47 -4.25
CA LEU A 62 0.79 6.65 -3.88
C LEU A 62 1.47 7.97 -4.29
N LYS A 63 2.81 8.03 -4.23
CA LYS A 63 3.58 9.18 -4.77
C LYS A 63 3.38 9.31 -6.28
N ARG A 64 3.35 8.20 -7.03
CA ARG A 64 3.06 8.23 -8.47
C ARG A 64 1.63 8.71 -8.75
N ALA A 65 0.65 8.19 -8.00
CA ALA A 65 -0.74 8.66 -8.08
C ALA A 65 -0.82 10.18 -7.85
N ARG A 66 -0.09 10.69 -6.86
CA ARG A 66 -0.07 12.12 -6.54
C ARG A 66 0.56 12.96 -7.64
N LYS A 67 1.63 12.47 -8.28
CA LYS A 67 2.27 13.17 -9.40
C LYS A 67 1.33 13.29 -10.59
N LEU A 68 0.54 12.25 -10.86
CA LEU A 68 -0.43 12.24 -11.96
C LEU A 68 -1.65 13.11 -11.65
N ASN A 69 -2.07 13.18 -10.40
CA ASN A 69 -3.18 14.03 -9.97
C ASN A 69 -2.88 14.71 -8.62
N PRO A 70 -2.22 15.88 -8.63
CA PRO A 70 -1.84 16.59 -7.41
C PRO A 70 -3.03 17.12 -6.61
N SER A 71 -4.10 17.56 -7.30
CA SER A 71 -5.30 18.15 -6.71
C SER A 71 -6.21 17.12 -6.03
N ASN A 72 -5.92 15.83 -6.18
CA ASN A 72 -6.73 14.79 -5.57
C ASN A 72 -6.47 14.63 -4.07
N GLU A 73 -7.42 15.10 -3.26
CA GLU A 73 -7.42 15.02 -1.81
C GLU A 73 -7.55 13.60 -1.25
N VAL A 74 -8.02 12.64 -2.03
CA VAL A 74 -8.06 11.23 -1.61
C VAL A 74 -6.65 10.65 -1.64
N VAL A 75 -5.88 10.94 -2.68
CA VAL A 75 -4.49 10.45 -2.82
C VAL A 75 -3.60 11.05 -1.72
N ALA A 76 -3.65 12.37 -1.56
CA ALA A 76 -4.12 12.91 -0.29
C ALA A 76 -3.79 12.25 1.04
N GLN A 77 -4.94 12.08 1.69
CA GLN A 77 -5.19 11.45 2.95
C GLN A 77 -4.65 10.02 2.96
N VAL A 78 -4.78 9.26 1.85
CA VAL A 78 -4.26 7.88 1.80
C VAL A 78 -2.74 7.84 1.93
N LEU A 79 -2.01 8.73 1.26
CA LEU A 79 -0.55 8.82 1.40
C LEU A 79 -0.14 9.21 2.83
N ALA A 80 -0.85 10.15 3.45
CA ALA A 80 -0.59 10.56 4.83
C ALA A 80 -0.83 9.40 5.80
N ARG A 81 -1.98 8.73 5.68
CA ARG A 81 -2.34 7.57 6.49
C ARG A 81 -1.33 6.44 6.37
N VAL A 82 -0.96 6.05 5.14
CA VAL A 82 -0.01 4.95 4.92
C VAL A 82 1.39 5.30 5.45
N LYS A 83 1.83 6.56 5.38
CA LYS A 83 3.09 6.99 6.01
C LYS A 83 3.05 6.89 7.52
N GLU A 84 1.92 7.22 8.14
CA GLU A 84 1.75 7.11 9.59
C GLU A 84 1.75 5.64 10.04
N GLU A 85 0.99 4.79 9.36
CA GLU A 85 1.00 3.33 9.61
C GLU A 85 2.40 2.75 9.40
N ALA A 86 3.11 3.14 8.34
CA ALA A 86 4.48 2.72 8.09
C ALA A 86 5.45 3.19 9.20
N ARG A 87 5.24 4.39 9.77
CA ARG A 87 6.04 4.90 10.88
C ARG A 87 5.81 4.09 12.15
N GLN A 88 4.57 3.79 12.47
CA GLN A 88 4.21 2.97 13.64
C GLN A 88 4.81 1.56 13.54
N ASN A 89 4.96 1.03 12.33
CA ASN A 89 5.59 -0.26 12.06
C ASN A 89 7.13 -0.19 11.88
N GLY A 90 7.76 0.97 12.11
CA GLY A 90 9.20 1.16 11.96
C GLY A 90 9.73 1.07 10.52
N ALA A 91 8.83 1.05 9.52
CA ALA A 91 9.17 0.92 8.10
C ALA A 91 9.36 2.27 7.38
N TRP A 92 9.09 3.39 8.07
CA TRP A 92 9.23 4.76 7.56
C TRP A 92 9.62 5.69 8.73
N PRO A 93 10.50 6.70 8.57
CA PRO A 93 11.10 7.20 7.33
C PRO A 93 12.17 6.26 6.76
N PRO A 94 12.31 6.16 5.42
CA PRO A 94 13.43 5.48 4.82
C PRO A 94 14.66 6.25 5.28
N ALA A 95 15.72 5.53 5.68
CA ALA A 95 17.03 6.13 5.86
C ALA A 95 17.26 7.05 4.66
N LYS A 96 17.56 8.33 4.92
CA LYS A 96 17.86 9.30 3.86
C LYS A 96 18.87 8.58 2.96
N LYS A 97 18.51 8.34 1.69
CA LYS A 97 19.53 8.03 0.70
C LYS A 97 20.39 9.28 0.65
N GLU A 98 21.46 9.31 1.45
CA GLU A 98 22.59 10.19 1.22
C GLU A 98 22.93 10.00 -0.24
N LYS A 99 22.56 11.01 -1.04
CA LYS A 99 23.17 11.20 -2.34
C LYS A 99 24.62 11.57 -2.01
N SER A 100 25.47 10.58 -1.87
CA SER A 100 26.90 10.78 -1.95
C SER A 100 27.23 11.21 -3.37
N GLY A 101 27.84 12.39 -3.48
CA GLY A 101 28.72 12.86 -4.56
C GLY A 101 28.23 12.68 -5.99
#